data_AF-A0A2D8V548-F1
#
_entry.id   AF-A0A2D8V548-F1
#
_cell.length_a   1.000
_cell.length_b   1.000
_cell.length_c   1.000
_cell.angle_alpha   90.00
_cell.angle_beta   90.00
_cell.angle_gamma   90.00
#
_symmetry.space_group_name_H-M   'P 1'
#
loop_
_entity.id
_entity.type
_entity.pdbx_description
1 polymer ?
#
loop_
_entity_poly.entity_id
_entity_poly.type
_entity_poly.pdbx_seq_one_letter_code
_entity_poly.pdbx_strand_id
1 'polypeptide(L)'
;MSLTVQYRVQISKGNEIVDGPDGADLVITVPIKVAQETGFDPTVAFMRGQLKAAGSTGALFNELSSGDAGAIIGRLVSEAS
;
A
#
# COMPACT_ATOMS: atom_id res chain seq x y z
N MET A 1 -20.36 9.21 0.54
CA MET A 1 -19.10 9.30 -0.21
C MET A 1 -18.35 8.01 0.05
N SER A 2 -17.98 7.28 -1.00
CA SER A 2 -17.12 6.10 -0.89
C SER A 2 -15.70 6.58 -0.66
N LEU A 3 -15.01 6.05 0.34
CA LEU A 3 -13.60 6.35 0.59
C LEU A 3 -12.76 5.87 -0.61
N THR A 4 -11.89 6.73 -1.10
CA THR A 4 -10.93 6.39 -2.16
C THR A 4 -9.56 6.04 -1.58
N VAL A 5 -8.94 5.00 -2.12
CA VAL A 5 -7.61 4.52 -1.69
C VAL A 5 -6.66 4.57 -2.87
N GLN A 6 -5.44 5.03 -2.62
CA GLN A 6 -4.34 4.96 -3.56
C GLN A 6 -3.19 4.13 -2.97
N TYR A 7 -2.72 3.18 -3.74
CA TYR A 7 -1.61 2.29 -3.43
C TYR A 7 -0.37 2.73 -4.17
N ARG A 8 0.77 2.81 -3.49
CA ARG A 8 2.05 3.19 -4.07
C ARG A 8 3.12 2.20 -3.67
N VAL A 9 3.69 1.52 -4.66
CA VAL A 9 4.88 0.67 -4.48
C VAL A 9 6.09 1.46 -4.94
N GLN A 10 6.93 1.88 -3.99
CA GLN A 10 8.12 2.65 -4.27
C GLN A 10 9.27 1.74 -4.70
N ILE A 11 9.69 1.83 -5.96
CA ILE A 11 10.79 1.03 -6.54
C ILE A 11 12.14 1.66 -6.18
N SER A 12 12.25 2.97 -6.38
CA SER A 12 13.42 3.77 -6.03
C SER A 12 13.01 5.21 -5.75
N LYS A 13 13.97 6.13 -5.57
CA LYS A 13 13.65 7.53 -5.33
C LYS A 13 13.04 8.15 -6.60
N GLY A 14 11.80 8.61 -6.52
CA GLY A 14 11.07 9.21 -7.64
C GLY A 14 10.55 8.20 -8.67
N ASN A 15 10.60 6.91 -8.37
CA ASN A 15 10.04 5.85 -9.21
C ASN A 15 9.09 4.99 -8.38
N GLU A 16 7.82 5.00 -8.75
CA GLU A 16 6.71 4.37 -8.02
C GLU A 16 5.72 3.78 -9.03
N ILE A 17 5.15 2.62 -8.71
CA ILE A 17 3.94 2.14 -9.38
C ILE A 17 2.75 2.47 -8.49
N VAL A 18 1.70 3.03 -9.11
CA VAL A 18 0.55 3.60 -8.40
C VAL A 18 -0.74 2.98 -8.93
N ASP A 19 -1.64 2.64 -8.02
CA ASP A 19 -3.01 2.21 -8.32
C ASP A 19 -3.99 3.03 -7.48
N GLY A 20 -5.06 3.54 -8.11
CA GLY A 20 -6.04 4.43 -7.47
C GLY A 20 -5.86 5.92 -7.78
N PRO A 21 -6.88 6.74 -7.51
CA PRO A 21 -6.97 8.12 -7.96
C PRO A 21 -5.99 9.05 -7.24
N ASP A 22 -5.52 10.08 -7.95
CA ASP A 22 -4.81 11.18 -7.32
C ASP A 22 -5.70 11.94 -6.35
N GLY A 23 -5.13 12.34 -5.21
CA GLY A 23 -5.89 13.00 -4.14
C GLY A 23 -6.81 12.07 -3.37
N ALA A 24 -6.57 10.75 -3.40
CA ALA A 24 -7.30 9.77 -2.61
C ALA A 24 -7.35 10.12 -1.12
N ASP A 25 -8.46 9.74 -0.46
CA ASP A 25 -8.69 9.96 0.97
C ASP A 25 -7.68 9.20 1.86
N LEU A 26 -7.16 8.09 1.33
CA LEU A 26 -6.12 7.27 1.94
C LEU A 26 -5.04 6.93 0.92
N VAL A 27 -3.79 7.21 1.24
CA VAL A 27 -2.63 6.81 0.44
C VAL A 27 -1.80 5.82 1.24
N ILE A 28 -1.59 4.63 0.70
CA ILE A 28 -0.76 3.56 1.27
C ILE A 28 0.51 3.44 0.44
N THR A 29 1.67 3.63 1.08
CA THR A 29 2.98 3.57 0.43
C THR A 29 3.87 2.52 1.07
N VAL A 30 4.47 1.66 0.25
CA VAL A 30 5.40 0.63 0.70
C VAL A 30 6.61 0.53 -0.24
N PRO A 31 7.85 0.38 0.28
CA PRO A 31 9.00 0.09 -0.56
C PRO A 31 8.88 -1.29 -1.22
N ILE A 32 9.25 -1.42 -2.50
CA ILE A 32 9.18 -2.68 -3.24
C ILE A 32 9.94 -3.81 -2.54
N LYS A 33 11.09 -3.50 -1.93
CA LYS A 33 11.90 -4.48 -1.19
C LYS A 33 11.17 -5.11 -0.02
N VAL A 34 10.29 -4.34 0.64
CA VAL A 34 9.47 -4.81 1.76
C VAL A 34 8.31 -5.62 1.22
N ALA A 35 7.66 -5.14 0.15
CA ALA A 35 6.53 -5.82 -0.47
C ALA A 35 6.92 -7.14 -1.17
N GLN A 36 8.21 -7.33 -1.49
CA GLN A 36 8.78 -8.57 -2.03
C GLN A 36 9.25 -9.56 -0.95
N GLU A 37 9.18 -9.20 0.35
CA GLU A 37 9.55 -10.13 1.42
C GLU A 37 8.63 -11.36 1.42
N THR A 38 9.21 -12.55 1.61
CA THR A 38 8.43 -13.79 1.73
C THR A 38 7.47 -13.69 2.93
N GLY A 39 6.17 -13.86 2.67
CA GLY A 39 5.14 -13.71 3.70
C GLY A 39 4.83 -12.26 4.04
N PHE A 40 5.05 -11.33 3.11
CA PHE A 40 4.64 -9.93 3.26
C PHE A 40 3.18 -9.82 3.70
N ASP A 41 2.97 -9.09 4.79
CA ASP A 41 1.67 -8.73 5.34
C ASP A 41 1.65 -7.19 5.53
N PRO A 42 0.72 -6.47 4.89
CA PRO A 42 0.68 -5.01 4.94
C PRO A 42 0.37 -4.47 6.34
N THR A 43 -0.37 -5.23 7.16
CA THR A 43 -0.63 -4.87 8.56
C THR A 43 0.65 -4.94 9.37
N VAL A 44 1.40 -6.05 9.26
CA VAL A 44 2.68 -6.22 9.96
C VAL A 44 3.69 -5.17 9.49
N ALA A 45 3.76 -4.90 8.18
CA ALA A 45 4.64 -3.89 7.62
C ALA A 45 4.30 -2.48 8.14
N PHE A 46 3.01 -2.15 8.30
CA PHE A 46 2.58 -0.89 8.91
C PHE A 46 2.97 -0.82 10.39
N MET A 47 2.72 -1.87 11.16
CA MET A 47 3.09 -1.94 12.58
C MET A 47 4.61 -1.82 12.82
N ARG A 48 5.43 -2.29 11.87
CA ARG A 48 6.89 -2.14 11.88
C ARG A 48 7.38 -0.80 11.33
N GLY A 49 6.46 0.04 10.84
CA GLY A 49 6.77 1.33 10.24
C GLY A 49 7.41 1.27 8.85
N GLN A 50 7.38 0.11 8.19
CA GLN A 50 7.92 -0.11 6.84
C GLN A 50 6.90 0.26 5.74
N LEU A 51 5.60 0.15 6.04
CA LEU A 51 4.51 0.69 5.22
C LEU A 51 4.01 1.99 5.86
N LYS A 52 3.74 3.01 5.04
CA LYS A 52 3.26 4.33 5.46
C LYS A 52 1.87 4.56 4.93
N ALA A 53 1.07 5.26 5.73
CA ALA A 53 -0.26 5.68 5.34
C ALA A 53 -0.42 7.19 5.57
N ALA A 54 -1.07 7.87 4.64
CA ALA A 54 -1.51 9.25 4.78
C ALA A 54 -3.03 9.30 4.57
N GLY A 55 -3.78 9.83 5.54
CA GLY A 55 -5.24 9.83 5.51
C GLY A 55 -5.85 9.35 6.83
N SER A 56 -7.09 8.88 6.77
CA SER A 56 -7.83 8.39 7.96
C SER A 56 -7.28 7.06 8.49
N THR A 57 -6.88 7.03 9.75
CA THR A 57 -6.43 5.80 10.44
C THR A 57 -7.50 4.72 10.48
N GLY A 58 -8.78 5.09 10.66
CA GLY A 58 -9.88 4.12 10.66
C GLY A 58 -10.09 3.46 9.30
N ALA A 59 -9.92 4.25 8.23
CA ALA A 59 -9.96 3.74 6.86
C ALA A 59 -8.81 2.76 6.59
N LEU A 60 -7.59 3.10 7.06
CA LEU A 60 -6.44 2.21 6.94
C LEU A 60 -6.71 0.84 7.59
N PHE A 61 -7.21 0.81 8.83
CA PHE A 61 -7.48 -0.47 9.49
C PHE A 61 -8.58 -1.29 8.80
N ASN A 62 -9.60 -0.65 8.23
CA ASN A 62 -10.60 -1.34 7.40
C ASN A 62 -9.95 -1.96 6.15
N GLU A 63 -9.11 -1.20 5.44
CA GLU A 63 -8.43 -1.69 4.22
C GLU A 63 -7.42 -2.82 4.53
N LEU A 64 -6.70 -2.71 5.64
CA LEU A 64 -5.75 -3.73 6.07
C LEU A 64 -6.46 -5.03 6.51
N SER A 65 -7.62 -4.91 7.14
CA SER A 65 -8.40 -6.06 7.61
C SER A 65 -9.21 -6.75 6.51
N SER A 66 -9.57 -6.06 5.43
CA SER A 66 -10.23 -6.67 4.28
C SER A 66 -9.30 -7.58 3.46
N GLY A 67 -7.99 -7.30 3.50
CA GLY A 67 -6.97 -8.00 2.71
C GLY A 67 -6.76 -7.42 1.31
N ASP A 68 -7.56 -6.43 0.89
CA ASP A 68 -7.48 -5.80 -0.42
C ASP A 68 -6.11 -5.14 -0.64
N ALA A 69 -5.57 -4.51 0.40
CA ALA A 69 -4.24 -3.91 0.36
C ALA A 69 -3.15 -4.92 -0.03
N GLY A 70 -3.20 -6.14 0.52
CA GLY A 70 -2.22 -7.18 0.21
C GLY A 70 -2.31 -7.64 -1.24
N ALA A 71 -3.54 -7.87 -1.72
CA ALA A 71 -3.78 -8.30 -3.10
C ALA A 71 -3.35 -7.25 -4.13
N ILE A 72 -3.69 -5.97 -3.91
CA ILE A 72 -3.35 -4.88 -4.82
C ILE A 72 -1.84 -4.62 -4.80
N ILE A 73 -1.22 -4.53 -3.63
CA ILE A 73 0.24 -4.35 -3.53
C ILE A 73 0.98 -5.51 -4.21
N GLY A 74 0.56 -6.76 -3.99
CA GLY A 74 1.17 -7.94 -4.62
C GLY A 74 1.06 -7.91 -6.15
N ARG A 75 -0.07 -7.44 -6.69
CA ARG A 75 -0.23 -7.20 -8.13
C ARG A 75 0.75 -6.13 -8.63
N LEU A 76 0.83 -4.97 -7.96
CA LEU A 76 1.75 -3.90 -8.37
C LEU A 76 3.22 -4.33 -8.32
N VAL A 77 3.61 -5.14 -7.34
CA VAL A 77 4.96 -5.74 -7.26
C VAL A 77 5.22 -6.66 -8.45
N SER A 78 4.24 -7.45 -8.86
CA SER A 78 4.35 -8.35 -10.01
C SER A 78 4.49 -7.59 -11.33
N GLU A 79 3.83 -6.43 -11.46
CA GLU A 79 3.95 -5.53 -12.61
C GLU A 79 5.29 -4.76 -12.65
N ALA A 80 5.93 -4.60 -11.49
CA ALA A 80 7.24 -3.94 -11.34
C ALA A 80 8.45 -4.85 -11.59
N SER A 81 8.24 -6.16 -11.69
CA SER A 81 9.29 -7.19 -11.72
C SER A 81 9.75 -7.55 -13.13
#